data_AF-A0A3N0YSL4-F1
#
_entry.id   AF-A0A3N0YSL4-F1
#
_cell.length_a   1.000
_cell.length_b   1.000
_cell.length_c   1.000
_cell.angle_alpha   90.00
_cell.angle_beta   90.00
_cell.angle_gamma   90.00
#
_symmetry.space_group_name_H-M   'P 1'
#
loop_
_entity.id
_entity.type
_entity.pdbx_description
1 polymer ?
#
loop_
_entity_poly.entity_id
_entity_poly.type
_entity_poly.pdbx_seq_one_letter_code
_entity_poly.pdbx_strand_id
1 'polypeptide(L)'
;MGARIHSLRQSSHSYPVCLLLLKGERRSQDEKVIGHARLSRVLGSRSLFVESVVVSSMLRGKGYGRILMEAVERYAKGRGCTRLCLTTHDKQHFYAHLGFVLSKPVQSVGTLASFMPMEVLHKFCRSTEIEEEERKSDVKLFNNPAPSTPSVLPPPPPPPPPPPPPPPLSGPPPPPLSGPPPPPPPPISAPPPPPSCPPSSWAPVSQTLEQTPYTDNRGLPIFWMHKDI
;
A
#
# COMPACT_ATOMS: atom_id res chain seq x y z
N MET A 1 -15.69 4.39 -22.17
CA MET A 1 -14.33 4.67 -22.68
C MET A 1 -13.53 5.70 -21.84
N GLY A 2 -14.15 6.46 -20.92
CA GLY A 2 -13.49 7.58 -20.23
C GLY A 2 -12.41 7.23 -19.19
N ALA A 3 -12.59 6.19 -18.37
CA ALA A 3 -11.70 5.92 -17.24
C ALA A 3 -10.24 5.60 -17.64
N ARG A 4 -10.03 4.87 -18.75
CA ARG A 4 -8.69 4.56 -19.24
C ARG A 4 -7.96 5.81 -19.73
N ILE A 5 -8.63 6.63 -20.55
CA ILE A 5 -8.07 7.89 -21.05
C ILE A 5 -7.80 8.85 -19.88
N HIS A 6 -8.68 8.91 -18.90
CA HIS A 6 -8.48 9.70 -17.68
C HIS A 6 -7.23 9.25 -16.92
N SER A 7 -7.03 7.93 -16.71
CA SER A 7 -5.83 7.40 -16.05
C SER A 7 -4.53 7.75 -16.80
N LEU A 8 -4.55 7.69 -18.14
CA LEU A 8 -3.40 8.08 -18.96
C LEU A 8 -3.11 9.58 -18.88
N ARG A 9 -4.16 10.42 -18.84
CA ARG A 9 -4.03 11.89 -18.73
C ARG A 9 -3.44 12.35 -17.39
N GLN A 10 -3.51 11.51 -16.35
CA GLN A 10 -2.88 11.82 -15.06
C GLN A 10 -1.35 11.65 -15.07
N SER A 11 -0.77 11.09 -16.14
CA SER A 11 0.67 10.88 -16.25
C SER A 11 1.44 12.20 -16.13
N SER A 12 2.35 12.29 -15.18
CA SER A 12 3.19 13.47 -14.91
C SER A 12 4.56 13.08 -14.38
N HIS A 13 5.51 14.02 -14.37
CA HIS A 13 6.84 13.83 -13.79
C HIS A 13 6.81 13.64 -12.26
N SER A 14 5.72 14.06 -11.60
CA SER A 14 5.48 14.02 -10.16
C SER A 14 4.73 12.76 -9.69
N TYR A 15 4.49 11.81 -10.58
CA TYR A 15 3.64 10.62 -10.39
C TYR A 15 2.14 10.96 -10.29
N PRO A 16 1.25 10.08 -10.76
CA PRO A 16 1.54 8.83 -11.48
C PRO A 16 2.23 9.09 -12.83
N VAL A 17 3.00 8.15 -13.35
CA VAL A 17 3.66 8.25 -14.67
C VAL A 17 3.40 6.99 -15.49
N CYS A 18 3.06 7.16 -16.76
CA CYS A 18 2.88 6.08 -17.72
C CYS A 18 4.13 5.94 -18.60
N LEU A 19 4.74 4.76 -18.58
CA LEU A 19 5.86 4.39 -19.44
C LEU A 19 5.35 3.53 -20.59
N LEU A 20 5.84 3.81 -21.80
CA LEU A 20 5.48 3.10 -23.02
C LEU A 20 6.71 2.41 -23.60
N LEU A 21 6.54 1.14 -23.98
CA LEU A 21 7.53 0.43 -24.79
C LEU A 21 7.12 0.57 -26.26
N LEU A 22 8.01 1.18 -27.05
CA LEU A 22 7.81 1.44 -28.47
C LEU A 22 8.70 0.50 -29.30
N LYS A 23 8.18 0.03 -30.43
CA LYS A 23 8.92 -0.76 -31.42
C LYS A 23 8.96 0.04 -32.73
N GLY A 24 10.15 0.12 -33.34
CA GLY A 24 10.38 0.88 -34.57
C GLY A 24 11.37 2.02 -34.33
N GLU A 25 11.71 2.70 -35.42
CA GLU A 25 12.52 3.92 -35.39
C GLU A 25 11.70 5.06 -34.75
N ARG A 26 12.32 5.84 -33.86
CA ARG A 26 11.63 6.96 -33.21
C ARG A 26 11.12 7.94 -34.26
N ARG A 27 9.85 8.36 -34.12
CA ARG A 27 9.19 9.32 -35.03
C ARG A 27 9.06 8.82 -36.48
N SER A 28 9.16 7.51 -36.71
CA SER A 28 8.82 6.89 -38.00
C SER A 28 7.35 6.45 -38.04
N GLN A 29 6.80 6.25 -39.24
CA GLN A 29 5.46 5.67 -39.43
C GLN A 29 5.33 4.25 -38.87
N ASP A 30 6.45 3.53 -38.73
CA ASP A 30 6.48 2.17 -38.17
C ASP A 30 6.53 2.14 -36.63
N GLU A 31 6.56 3.30 -35.95
CA GLU A 31 6.63 3.37 -34.49
C GLU A 31 5.31 2.90 -33.85
N LYS A 32 5.37 1.77 -33.16
CA LYS A 32 4.20 1.12 -32.57
C LYS A 32 4.36 0.96 -31.06
N VAL A 33 3.31 1.29 -30.31
CA VAL A 33 3.21 0.97 -28.89
C VAL A 33 3.01 -0.53 -28.73
N ILE A 34 3.94 -1.19 -28.04
CA ILE A 34 3.92 -2.64 -27.82
C ILE A 34 3.78 -3.03 -26.34
N GLY A 35 3.98 -2.09 -25.42
CA GLY A 35 3.78 -2.32 -24.00
C GLY A 35 3.56 -1.04 -23.21
N HIS A 36 3.04 -1.20 -22.00
CA HIS A 36 2.72 -0.11 -21.07
C HIS A 36 2.94 -0.56 -19.63
N ALA A 37 3.42 0.35 -18.79
CA ALA A 37 3.40 0.23 -17.34
C ALA A 37 3.07 1.60 -16.73
N ARG A 38 2.36 1.61 -15.60
CA ARG A 38 2.10 2.82 -14.82
C ARG A 38 2.81 2.71 -13.48
N LEU A 39 3.37 3.83 -13.04
CA LEU A 39 4.08 3.94 -11.76
C LEU A 39 3.41 4.99 -10.89
N SER A 40 3.10 4.62 -9.66
CA SER A 40 2.59 5.50 -8.61
C SER A 40 3.56 5.53 -7.43
N ARG A 41 3.51 6.56 -6.60
CA ARG A 41 4.28 6.54 -5.34
C ARG A 41 3.70 5.52 -4.37
N VAL A 42 4.54 4.97 -3.51
CA VAL A 42 4.11 4.30 -2.27
C VAL A 42 4.23 5.30 -1.13
N LEU A 43 3.21 5.41 -0.30
CA LEU A 43 3.24 6.33 0.85
C LEU A 43 4.37 5.96 1.83
N GLY A 44 4.96 6.96 2.47
CA GLY A 44 5.95 6.77 3.54
C GLY A 44 7.28 6.14 3.12
N SER A 45 7.56 5.95 1.82
CA SER A 45 8.78 5.28 1.38
C SER A 45 9.34 5.83 0.06
N ARG A 46 10.58 5.47 -0.25
CA ARG A 46 11.21 5.71 -1.57
C ARG A 46 10.91 4.59 -2.57
N SER A 47 9.67 4.10 -2.55
CA SER A 47 9.24 2.98 -3.41
C SER A 47 8.21 3.45 -4.44
N LEU A 48 8.17 2.78 -5.59
CA LEU A 48 7.13 2.96 -6.58
C LEU A 48 6.25 1.72 -6.68
N PHE A 49 4.95 1.94 -6.83
CA PHE A 49 3.98 0.91 -7.12
C PHE A 49 3.83 0.77 -8.63
N VAL A 50 4.10 -0.43 -9.16
CA VAL A 50 3.99 -0.77 -10.57
C VAL A 50 2.62 -1.39 -10.83
N GLU A 51 1.87 -0.81 -11.74
CA GLU A 51 0.52 -1.24 -12.08
C GLU A 51 0.28 -1.21 -13.59
N SER A 52 -0.80 -1.86 -14.02
CA SER A 52 -1.23 -1.86 -15.44
C SER A 52 -0.12 -2.30 -16.41
N VAL A 53 0.73 -3.25 -16.00
CA VAL A 53 1.79 -3.83 -16.82
C VAL A 53 1.16 -4.70 -17.91
N VAL A 54 1.41 -4.34 -19.17
CA VAL A 54 0.86 -5.08 -20.31
C VAL A 54 1.79 -5.04 -21.50
N VAL A 55 1.86 -6.16 -22.20
CA VAL A 55 2.45 -6.28 -23.54
C VAL A 55 1.34 -6.69 -24.52
N SER A 56 1.40 -6.11 -25.72
CA SER A 56 0.56 -6.49 -26.86
C SER A 56 0.46 -8.01 -26.98
N SER A 57 -0.77 -8.54 -27.04
CA SER A 57 -1.04 -9.99 -27.03
C SER A 57 -0.24 -10.74 -28.09
N MET A 58 -0.18 -10.20 -29.30
CA MET A 58 0.54 -10.76 -30.47
C MET A 58 2.07 -10.80 -30.30
N LEU A 59 2.60 -10.13 -29.28
CA LEU A 59 4.03 -10.01 -29.02
C LEU A 59 4.45 -10.65 -27.70
N ARG A 60 3.54 -11.29 -26.95
CA ARG A 60 3.87 -12.03 -25.73
C ARG A 60 4.76 -13.24 -26.04
N GLY A 61 5.49 -13.72 -25.03
CA GLY A 61 6.44 -14.82 -25.18
C GLY A 61 7.76 -14.46 -25.88
N LYS A 62 7.94 -13.20 -26.31
CA LYS A 62 9.14 -12.72 -27.04
C LYS A 62 10.10 -11.90 -26.17
N GLY A 63 9.98 -11.98 -24.84
CA GLY A 63 10.84 -11.25 -23.91
C GLY A 63 10.50 -9.78 -23.66
N TYR A 64 9.55 -9.18 -24.38
CA TYR A 64 9.20 -7.75 -24.19
C TYR A 64 8.71 -7.39 -22.77
N GLY A 65 8.12 -8.34 -22.04
CA GLY A 65 7.73 -8.12 -20.63
C GLY A 65 8.95 -7.89 -19.73
N ARG A 66 10.02 -8.66 -19.94
CA ARG A 66 11.31 -8.47 -19.25
C ARG A 66 11.90 -7.12 -19.60
N ILE A 67 12.00 -6.79 -20.90
CA ILE A 67 12.54 -5.51 -21.37
C ILE A 67 11.77 -4.33 -20.77
N LEU A 68 10.45 -4.40 -20.73
CA LEU A 68 9.60 -3.37 -20.12
C LEU A 68 9.92 -3.21 -18.62
N MET A 69 10.00 -4.30 -17.86
CA MET A 69 10.28 -4.25 -16.42
C MET A 69 11.70 -3.79 -16.10
N GLU A 70 12.71 -4.20 -16.89
CA GLU A 70 14.08 -3.68 -16.75
C GLU A 70 14.17 -2.17 -17.06
N ALA A 71 13.37 -1.69 -18.02
CA ALA A 71 13.26 -0.26 -18.29
C ALA A 71 12.56 0.49 -17.14
N VAL A 72 11.53 -0.11 -16.53
CA VAL A 72 10.88 0.42 -15.32
C VAL A 72 11.88 0.53 -14.17
N GLU A 73 12.68 -0.51 -13.93
CA GLU A 73 13.73 -0.51 -12.90
C GLU A 73 14.74 0.63 -13.14
N ARG A 74 15.26 0.74 -14.37
CA ARG A 74 16.21 1.80 -14.73
C ARG A 74 15.61 3.19 -14.53
N TYR A 75 14.35 3.38 -14.93
CA TYR A 75 13.63 4.64 -14.72
C TYR A 75 13.50 4.96 -13.22
N ALA A 76 13.09 3.99 -12.40
CA ALA A 76 12.91 4.18 -10.96
C ALA A 76 14.24 4.49 -10.24
N LYS A 77 15.32 3.78 -10.57
CA LYS A 77 16.68 4.07 -10.06
C LYS A 77 17.10 5.51 -10.40
N GLY A 78 16.88 5.93 -11.64
CA GLY A 78 17.17 7.31 -12.09
C GLY A 78 16.35 8.39 -11.36
N ARG A 79 15.26 8.02 -10.69
CA ARG A 79 14.43 8.91 -9.84
C ARG A 79 14.77 8.80 -8.35
N GLY A 80 15.81 8.05 -7.98
CA GLY A 80 16.25 7.86 -6.59
C GLY A 80 15.36 6.92 -5.77
N CYS A 81 14.53 6.11 -6.43
CA CYS A 81 13.72 5.08 -5.80
C CYS A 81 14.57 3.83 -5.52
N THR A 82 14.32 3.18 -4.38
CA THR A 82 15.10 2.02 -3.90
C THR A 82 14.35 0.70 -4.01
N ARG A 83 13.05 0.76 -4.33
CA ARG A 83 12.18 -0.43 -4.37
C ARG A 83 11.03 -0.26 -5.36
N LEU A 84 10.69 -1.35 -6.03
CA LEU A 84 9.44 -1.50 -6.76
C LEU A 84 8.51 -2.44 -6.00
N CYS A 85 7.24 -2.08 -5.91
CA CYS A 85 6.17 -2.92 -5.36
C CYS A 85 5.11 -3.17 -6.42
N LEU A 86 4.45 -4.32 -6.40
CA LEU A 86 3.33 -4.62 -7.28
C LEU A 86 2.40 -5.65 -6.66
N THR A 87 1.24 -5.80 -7.29
CA THR A 87 0.31 -6.89 -7.04
C THR A 87 0.05 -7.68 -8.30
N THR A 88 -0.19 -8.97 -8.17
CA THR A 88 -0.61 -9.84 -9.28
C THR A 88 -1.51 -10.95 -8.79
N HIS A 89 -2.43 -11.40 -9.66
CA HIS A 89 -3.29 -12.55 -9.39
C HIS A 89 -2.70 -13.85 -9.95
N ASP A 90 -2.00 -13.78 -11.09
CA ASP A 90 -1.65 -14.96 -11.89
C ASP A 90 -0.28 -14.86 -12.61
N LYS A 91 0.57 -13.89 -12.24
CA LYS A 91 1.90 -13.66 -12.85
C LYS A 91 3.03 -13.63 -11.83
N GLN A 92 2.81 -14.13 -10.61
CA GLN A 92 3.79 -14.17 -9.54
C GLN A 92 5.08 -14.92 -9.93
N HIS A 93 4.97 -16.01 -10.70
CA HIS A 93 6.13 -16.72 -11.26
C HIS A 93 6.94 -15.89 -12.27
N PHE A 94 6.26 -15.10 -13.10
CA PHE A 94 6.93 -14.18 -14.03
C PHE A 94 7.75 -13.13 -13.26
N TYR A 95 7.16 -12.53 -12.23
CA TYR A 95 7.85 -11.52 -11.42
C TYR A 95 8.94 -12.14 -10.54
N ALA A 96 8.73 -13.34 -10.00
CA ALA A 96 9.76 -14.07 -9.27
C ALA A 96 11.00 -14.32 -10.14
N HIS A 97 10.81 -14.67 -11.40
CA HIS A 97 11.90 -14.83 -12.37
C HIS A 97 12.62 -13.51 -12.73
N LEU A 98 11.99 -12.35 -12.47
CA LEU A 98 12.62 -11.04 -12.55
C LEU A 98 13.29 -10.60 -11.23
N GLY A 99 13.28 -11.43 -10.20
CA GLY A 99 13.87 -11.15 -8.89
C GLY A 99 12.93 -10.44 -7.91
N PHE A 100 11.62 -10.42 -8.17
CA PHE A 100 10.66 -9.99 -7.17
C PHE A 100 10.44 -11.10 -6.14
N VAL A 101 10.26 -10.70 -4.88
CA VAL A 101 9.94 -11.58 -3.77
C VAL A 101 8.58 -11.22 -3.19
N LEU A 102 7.94 -12.16 -2.51
CA LEU A 102 6.66 -11.96 -1.85
C LEU A 102 6.79 -10.93 -0.71
N SER A 103 5.74 -10.14 -0.49
CA SER A 103 5.79 -9.04 0.47
C SER A 103 4.48 -8.79 1.18
N LYS A 104 4.55 -7.97 2.25
CA LYS A 104 3.37 -7.37 2.86
C LYS A 104 2.73 -6.33 1.92
N PRO A 105 1.43 -6.02 2.10
CA PRO A 105 0.74 -4.97 1.39
C PRO A 105 1.37 -3.59 1.60
N VAL A 106 1.29 -2.74 0.59
CA VAL A 106 1.73 -1.35 0.66
C VAL A 106 0.63 -0.40 0.18
N GLN A 107 0.61 0.82 0.71
CA GLN A 107 -0.35 1.84 0.31
C GLN A 107 0.19 2.63 -0.90
N SER A 108 -0.35 2.37 -2.09
CA SER A 108 -0.08 3.18 -3.29
C SER A 108 -0.86 4.49 -3.22
N VAL A 109 -0.22 5.63 -3.50
CA VAL A 109 -0.89 6.95 -3.46
C VAL A 109 -1.92 7.11 -4.58
N GLY A 110 -1.90 6.23 -5.59
CA GLY A 110 -2.93 6.12 -6.62
C GLY A 110 -3.49 7.45 -7.13
N THR A 111 -4.81 7.50 -7.37
CA THR A 111 -5.56 8.73 -7.67
C THR A 111 -5.98 9.50 -6.41
N LEU A 112 -5.85 8.88 -5.22
CA LEU A 112 -6.21 9.52 -3.95
C LEU A 112 -5.31 10.73 -3.64
N ALA A 113 -4.08 10.74 -4.16
CA ALA A 113 -3.17 11.89 -4.13
C ALA A 113 -3.81 13.19 -4.67
N SER A 114 -4.70 13.09 -5.65
CA SER A 114 -5.29 14.26 -6.31
C SER A 114 -6.36 14.96 -5.46
N PHE A 115 -6.87 14.30 -4.42
CA PHE A 115 -8.01 14.82 -3.63
C PHE A 115 -7.72 14.97 -2.13
N MET A 116 -6.53 14.56 -1.67
CA MET A 116 -6.16 14.59 -0.25
C MET A 116 -4.82 15.30 -0.05
N PRO A 117 -4.71 16.28 0.87
CA PRO A 117 -3.43 16.82 1.29
C PRO A 117 -2.49 15.72 1.80
N MET A 118 -1.18 15.86 1.54
CA MET A 118 -0.17 14.86 1.93
C MET A 118 -0.19 14.60 3.44
N GLU A 119 -0.50 15.61 4.25
CA GLU A 119 -0.61 15.53 5.70
C GLU A 119 -1.69 14.54 6.14
N VAL A 120 -2.80 14.46 5.37
CA VAL A 120 -3.89 13.51 5.63
C VAL A 120 -3.45 12.10 5.19
N LEU A 121 -2.78 11.98 4.05
CA LEU A 121 -2.22 10.71 3.58
C LEU A 121 -1.20 10.12 4.58
N HIS A 122 -0.35 10.95 5.17
CA HIS A 122 0.61 10.54 6.18
C HIS A 122 -0.03 10.05 7.48
N LYS A 123 -1.23 10.53 7.85
CA LYS A 123 -1.98 9.99 9.00
C LYS A 123 -2.42 8.54 8.78
N PHE A 124 -2.77 8.17 7.54
CA PHE A 124 -3.11 6.78 7.19
C PHE A 124 -1.90 5.83 7.21
N CYS A 125 -0.68 6.35 7.12
CA CYS A 125 0.55 5.55 7.23
C CYS A 125 0.89 5.19 8.67
N ARG A 126 0.67 6.08 9.63
CA ARG A 126 1.03 5.82 11.04
C ARG A 126 0.21 4.71 11.68
N SER A 127 -1.01 4.47 11.22
CA SER A 127 -1.88 3.46 11.80
C SER A 127 -1.36 2.02 11.61
N THR A 128 -0.49 1.77 10.63
CA THR A 128 0.06 0.43 10.37
C THR A 128 1.35 0.11 11.14
N GLU A 129 2.03 1.10 11.71
CA GLU A 129 3.28 0.90 12.47
C GLU A 129 3.03 0.62 13.96
N ILE A 130 1.88 1.05 14.49
CA ILE A 130 1.53 0.91 15.92
C ILE A 130 1.26 -0.56 16.30
N GLU A 131 0.88 -1.43 15.36
CA GLU A 131 0.59 -2.85 15.64
C GLU A 131 1.84 -3.75 15.71
N GLU A 132 3.02 -3.29 15.25
CA GLU A 132 4.25 -4.12 15.21
C GLU A 132 5.20 -3.89 16.40
N GLU A 133 5.13 -2.76 17.11
CA GLU A 133 6.04 -2.50 18.25
C GLU A 133 5.61 -3.13 19.58
N GLU A 134 4.32 -3.42 19.80
CA GLU A 134 3.84 -3.94 21.10
C GLU A 134 4.22 -5.42 21.37
N ARG A 135 4.81 -6.14 20.41
CA ARG A 135 5.10 -7.59 20.56
C ARG A 135 6.55 -7.95 20.89
N LYS A 136 7.46 -6.98 21.09
CA LYS A 136 8.89 -7.27 21.26
C LYS A 136 9.55 -6.81 22.56
N SER A 137 8.82 -6.21 23.48
CA SER A 137 9.39 -5.65 24.71
C SER A 137 8.89 -6.36 25.96
N ASP A 138 9.17 -7.65 26.07
CA ASP A 138 9.16 -8.30 27.38
C ASP A 138 10.28 -9.34 27.52
N VAL A 139 10.94 -9.28 28.68
CA VAL A 139 11.96 -10.21 29.26
C VAL A 139 13.47 -9.87 29.11
N LYS A 140 13.94 -9.09 30.11
CA LYS A 140 15.13 -9.24 30.99
C LYS A 140 16.58 -8.91 30.55
N LEU A 141 17.02 -7.72 31.00
CA LEU A 141 18.11 -7.37 31.95
C LEU A 141 19.30 -8.34 32.26
N PHE A 142 20.52 -7.79 32.08
CA PHE A 142 21.75 -7.77 32.93
C PHE A 142 23.12 -8.30 32.39
N ASN A 143 24.15 -7.49 32.70
CA ASN A 143 25.64 -7.63 32.68
C ASN A 143 26.40 -7.29 31.38
N ASN A 144 27.48 -6.49 31.34
CA ASN A 144 28.27 -5.69 32.32
C ASN A 144 29.16 -4.66 31.50
N PRO A 145 30.27 -4.02 31.97
CA PRO A 145 30.39 -2.54 32.06
C PRO A 145 31.48 -1.83 31.18
N ALA A 146 31.22 -0.55 30.85
CA ALA A 146 32.09 0.67 30.72
C ALA A 146 33.44 0.64 29.94
N PRO A 147 34.15 1.78 29.67
CA PRO A 147 33.85 3.22 29.75
C PRO A 147 34.11 3.99 28.40
N SER A 148 33.67 5.24 28.18
CA SER A 148 34.52 6.47 28.26
C SER A 148 33.73 7.72 27.81
N THR A 149 34.00 8.84 28.48
CA THR A 149 33.47 10.24 28.44
C THR A 149 33.75 11.05 27.15
N PRO A 150 33.46 12.38 27.07
CA PRO A 150 32.19 13.11 27.24
C PRO A 150 31.91 14.05 26.02
N SER A 151 30.70 14.61 25.89
CA SER A 151 30.49 15.86 25.14
C SER A 151 29.33 16.63 25.72
N VAL A 152 29.66 17.76 26.35
CA VAL A 152 28.74 18.71 26.95
C VAL A 152 28.22 19.62 25.83
N LEU A 153 26.92 19.59 25.55
CA LEU A 153 26.22 20.62 24.81
C LEU A 153 25.30 21.40 25.78
N PRO A 154 25.14 22.72 25.61
CA PRO A 154 24.31 23.52 26.50
C PRO A 154 22.81 23.18 26.34
N PRO A 155 21.98 23.34 27.39
CA PRO A 155 20.57 23.01 27.31
C PRO A 155 19.80 24.01 26.43
N PRO A 156 18.77 23.55 25.70
CA PRO A 156 17.90 24.42 24.89
C PRO A 156 16.99 25.29 25.79
N PRO A 157 16.51 26.44 25.27
CA PRO A 157 15.60 27.31 26.00
C PRO A 157 14.22 26.65 26.23
N PRO A 158 13.48 27.06 27.28
CA PRO A 158 12.18 26.49 27.59
C PRO A 158 11.13 26.82 26.52
N PRO A 159 10.15 25.93 26.29
CA PRO A 159 9.08 26.15 25.33
C PRO A 159 8.11 27.25 25.77
N PRO A 160 7.44 27.93 24.83
CA PRO A 160 6.42 28.93 25.15
C PRO A 160 5.18 28.27 25.79
N PRO A 161 4.41 29.03 26.61
CA PRO A 161 3.20 28.52 27.25
C PRO A 161 2.09 28.19 26.24
N PRO A 162 1.22 27.21 26.54
CA PRO A 162 0.13 26.83 25.65
C PRO A 162 -0.95 27.91 25.56
N PRO A 163 -1.69 27.98 24.44
CA PRO A 163 -2.82 28.88 24.28
C PRO A 163 -4.01 28.47 25.18
N PRO A 164 -4.89 29.41 25.53
CA PRO A 164 -6.05 29.13 26.37
C PRO A 164 -7.07 28.22 25.67
N PRO A 165 -7.85 27.44 26.45
CA PRO A 165 -8.88 26.54 25.90
C PRO A 165 -10.06 27.33 25.30
N PRO A 166 -10.72 26.78 24.26
CA PRO A 166 -11.93 27.38 23.69
C PRO A 166 -13.13 27.26 24.66
N PRO A 167 -14.14 28.15 24.53
CA PRO A 167 -15.34 28.10 25.35
C PRO A 167 -16.21 26.87 25.02
N PRO A 168 -17.02 26.37 25.97
CA PRO A 168 -17.88 25.22 25.74
C PRO A 168 -18.98 25.53 24.73
N LEU A 169 -19.16 24.66 23.74
CA LEU A 169 -20.30 24.67 22.83
C LEU A 169 -21.52 24.11 23.55
N SER A 170 -22.59 24.89 23.61
CA SER A 170 -23.90 24.47 24.11
C SER A 170 -24.40 23.24 23.33
N GLY A 171 -24.66 22.14 24.04
CA GLY A 171 -25.22 20.92 23.46
C GLY A 171 -26.66 21.14 22.96
N PRO A 172 -27.11 20.38 21.93
CA PRO A 172 -28.48 20.45 21.44
C PRO A 172 -29.48 19.83 22.46
N PRO A 173 -30.76 20.27 22.44
CA PRO A 173 -31.79 19.75 23.34
C PRO A 173 -32.18 18.30 23.02
N PRO A 174 -32.73 17.55 24.00
CA PRO A 174 -33.14 16.16 23.81
C PRO A 174 -34.40 16.04 22.92
N PRO A 175 -34.54 14.94 22.16
CA PRO A 175 -35.74 14.67 21.36
C PRO A 175 -36.94 14.24 22.22
N PRO A 176 -38.18 14.36 21.71
CA PRO A 176 -39.39 14.04 22.46
C PRO A 176 -39.58 12.53 22.66
N LEU A 177 -40.20 12.20 23.80
CA LEU A 177 -40.55 10.84 24.24
C LEU A 177 -41.45 10.15 23.20
N SER A 178 -40.96 9.05 22.63
CA SER A 178 -41.73 8.18 21.75
C SER A 178 -42.66 7.27 22.57
N GLY A 179 -43.86 7.01 22.05
CA GLY A 179 -44.95 6.27 22.70
C GLY A 179 -44.64 4.81 23.08
N PRO A 180 -45.62 4.09 23.66
CA PRO A 180 -45.39 2.77 24.24
C PRO A 180 -44.95 1.77 23.17
N PRO A 181 -43.98 0.88 23.49
CA PRO A 181 -43.46 -0.08 22.53
C PRO A 181 -44.51 -1.15 22.18
N PRO A 182 -44.46 -1.71 20.96
CA PRO A 182 -45.32 -2.83 20.58
C PRO A 182 -44.99 -4.09 21.41
N PRO A 183 -45.95 -5.04 21.52
CA PRO A 183 -45.75 -6.28 22.26
C PRO A 183 -44.65 -7.16 21.62
N PRO A 184 -43.98 -8.00 22.43
CA PRO A 184 -42.90 -8.85 21.95
C PRO A 184 -43.41 -9.94 21.00
N PRO A 185 -42.62 -10.33 19.99
CA PRO A 185 -42.93 -11.49 19.14
C PRO A 185 -42.80 -12.81 19.91
N PRO A 186 -43.43 -13.90 19.44
CA PRO A 186 -43.31 -15.23 20.04
C PRO A 186 -41.85 -15.75 19.99
N PRO A 187 -41.47 -16.70 20.88
CA PRO A 187 -40.11 -17.22 20.93
C PRO A 187 -39.77 -17.94 19.62
N ILE A 188 -38.82 -17.39 18.88
CA ILE A 188 -38.22 -18.02 17.71
C ILE A 188 -37.30 -19.13 18.22
N SER A 189 -37.49 -20.36 17.71
CA SER A 189 -36.57 -21.48 17.91
C SER A 189 -35.13 -21.01 17.67
N ALA A 190 -34.24 -21.32 18.62
CA ALA A 190 -32.85 -20.90 18.60
C ALA A 190 -32.23 -21.05 17.19
N PRO A 191 -31.57 -20.02 16.65
CA PRO A 191 -30.82 -20.18 15.41
C PRO A 191 -29.75 -21.26 15.62
N PRO A 192 -29.43 -22.06 14.60
CA PRO A 192 -28.31 -23.00 14.69
C PRO A 192 -27.04 -22.24 15.09
N PRO A 193 -26.12 -22.87 15.85
CA PRO A 193 -24.89 -22.23 16.24
C PRO A 193 -24.18 -21.69 14.98
N PRO A 194 -23.55 -20.50 15.06
CA PRO A 194 -22.74 -20.01 13.95
C PRO A 194 -21.73 -21.11 13.57
N PRO A 195 -21.43 -21.30 12.27
CA PRO A 195 -20.39 -22.23 11.88
C PRO A 195 -19.14 -21.87 12.67
N SER A 196 -18.61 -22.87 13.37
CA SER A 196 -17.44 -22.74 14.22
C SER A 196 -16.41 -21.89 13.50
N CYS A 197 -16.07 -20.74 14.08
CA CYS A 197 -14.96 -19.94 13.62
C CYS A 197 -13.78 -20.92 13.46
N PRO A 198 -13.15 -21.04 12.27
CA PRO A 198 -11.95 -21.86 12.18
C PRO A 198 -10.99 -21.33 13.25
N PRO A 199 -10.30 -22.23 13.99
CA PRO A 199 -9.40 -21.79 15.04
C PRO A 199 -8.49 -20.72 14.44
N SER A 200 -8.38 -19.59 15.14
CA SER A 200 -7.38 -18.56 14.87
C SER A 200 -6.01 -19.18 15.09
N SER A 201 -5.60 -20.00 14.13
CA SER A 201 -4.24 -20.43 13.99
C SER A 201 -3.52 -19.22 13.46
N TRP A 202 -3.04 -18.38 14.38
CA TRP A 202 -1.87 -17.55 14.12
C TRP A 202 -0.65 -18.47 13.95
N ALA A 203 -0.73 -19.40 13.01
CA ALA A 203 0.46 -19.87 12.33
C ALA A 203 0.97 -18.66 11.52
N PRO A 204 2.28 -18.42 11.46
CA PRO A 204 2.83 -17.50 10.47
C PRO A 204 2.40 -18.05 9.10
N VAL A 205 1.39 -17.44 8.49
CA VAL A 205 0.94 -17.83 7.15
C VAL A 205 2.10 -17.51 6.22
N SER A 206 2.90 -18.53 5.93
CA SER A 206 4.05 -18.41 5.07
C SER A 206 3.52 -18.27 3.65
N GLN A 207 3.63 -17.06 3.10
CA GLN A 207 3.24 -16.78 1.73
C GLN A 207 4.14 -17.58 0.79
N THR A 208 3.54 -18.27 -0.19
CA THR A 208 4.25 -18.96 -1.27
C THR A 208 3.83 -18.38 -2.60
N LEU A 209 4.43 -18.81 -3.72
CA LEU A 209 3.96 -18.42 -5.05
C LEU A 209 2.63 -19.08 -5.42
N GLU A 210 2.15 -20.05 -4.64
CA GLU A 210 0.88 -20.73 -4.86
C GLU A 210 -0.21 -20.25 -3.90
N GLN A 211 0.16 -19.74 -2.71
CA GLN A 211 -0.78 -19.37 -1.66
C GLN A 211 -0.44 -18.01 -1.04
N THR A 212 -1.46 -17.19 -0.84
CA THR A 212 -1.36 -15.86 -0.25
C THR A 212 -2.49 -15.63 0.76
N PRO A 213 -2.22 -15.00 1.91
CA PRO A 213 -3.27 -14.63 2.87
C PRO A 213 -4.11 -13.43 2.38
N TYR A 214 -3.69 -12.76 1.31
CA TYR A 214 -4.33 -11.53 0.84
C TYR A 214 -5.35 -11.83 -0.26
N THR A 215 -6.48 -11.15 -0.18
CA THR A 215 -7.54 -11.20 -1.19
C THR A 215 -7.88 -9.81 -1.69
N ASP A 216 -8.39 -9.72 -2.92
CA ASP A 216 -8.95 -8.50 -3.46
C ASP A 216 -10.40 -8.28 -2.98
N ASN A 217 -11.05 -7.21 -3.45
CA ASN A 217 -12.44 -6.90 -3.11
C ASN A 217 -13.47 -7.91 -3.63
N ARG A 218 -13.06 -8.90 -4.43
CA ARG A 218 -13.88 -10.02 -4.91
C ARG A 218 -13.58 -11.31 -4.15
N GLY A 219 -12.69 -11.27 -3.15
CA GLY A 219 -12.24 -12.44 -2.42
C GLY A 219 -11.24 -13.31 -3.19
N LEU A 220 -10.72 -12.85 -4.34
CA LEU A 220 -9.75 -13.61 -5.12
C LEU A 220 -8.33 -13.43 -4.56
N PRO A 221 -7.50 -14.49 -4.52
CA PRO A 221 -6.12 -14.38 -4.06
C PRO A 221 -5.33 -13.33 -4.83
N ILE A 222 -4.58 -12.50 -4.10
CA ILE A 222 -3.69 -11.49 -4.67
C ILE A 222 -2.30 -11.58 -4.03
N PHE A 223 -1.27 -11.61 -4.87
CA PHE A 223 0.12 -11.69 -4.45
C PHE A 223 0.73 -10.30 -4.43
N TRP A 224 1.13 -9.83 -3.26
CA TRP A 224 1.97 -8.66 -3.09
C TRP A 224 3.43 -9.07 -3.26
N MET A 225 4.16 -8.32 -4.07
CA MET A 225 5.57 -8.57 -4.34
C MET A 225 6.37 -7.27 -4.38
N HIS A 226 7.64 -7.33 -4.00
CA HIS A 226 8.59 -6.23 -4.18
C HIS A 226 9.91 -6.70 -4.75
N LYS A 227 10.68 -5.75 -5.28
CA LYS A 227 12.07 -5.91 -5.67
C LYS A 227 12.86 -4.68 -5.26
N ASP A 228 13.93 -4.88 -4.51
CA ASP A 228 14.90 -3.84 -4.22
C ASP A 228 15.75 -3.56 -5.47
N ILE A 229 15.97 -2.27 -5.78
CA ILE A 229 16.56 -1.79 -7.04
C ILE A 229 17.70 -0.80 -6.79
#